data_AF-A0A428IUA1-F1
#
_entry.id   AF-A0A428IUA1-F1
#
_cell.length_a   1.000
_cell.length_b   1.000
_cell.length_c   1.000
_cell.angle_alpha   90.00
_cell.angle_beta   90.00
_cell.angle_gamma   90.00
#
_symmetry.space_group_name_H-M   'P 1'
#
loop_
_entity.id
_entity.type
_entity.pdbx_description
1 polymer ?
#
loop_
_entity_poly.entity_id
_entity_poly.type
_entity_poly.pdbx_seq_one_letter_code
_entity_poly.pdbx_strand_id
1 'polypeptide(L)'
;MKPKKYPYTGSKINKVTTTGIGARELVVFPNVAFRKTLLKYVFSVVKQRDNTTIIYFRIPKVFGLGYDDERAQVNLSYEETLKILNSY
;
A
#
# COMPACT_ATOMS: atom_id res chain seq x y z
N MET A 1 14.16 -14.16 -42.64
CA MET A 1 13.72 -13.27 -41.55
C MET A 1 14.13 -11.84 -41.88
N LYS A 2 13.23 -10.85 -41.79
CA LYS A 2 13.61 -9.43 -41.95
C LYS A 2 13.89 -8.81 -40.56
N PRO A 3 15.00 -8.08 -40.38
CA PRO A 3 15.30 -7.43 -39.10
C PRO A 3 14.28 -6.33 -38.80
N LYS A 4 13.82 -6.23 -37.55
CA LYS A 4 12.93 -5.16 -37.10
C LYS A 4 13.68 -3.83 -37.12
N LYS A 5 13.08 -2.78 -37.68
CA LYS A 5 13.64 -1.42 -37.79
C LYS A 5 14.07 -0.82 -36.43
N TYR A 6 13.43 -1.23 -35.34
CA TYR A 6 13.81 -0.87 -33.97
C TYR A 6 13.85 -2.11 -33.08
N PRO A 7 15.04 -2.73 -32.91
CA PRO A 7 15.20 -3.95 -32.10
C PRO A 7 14.98 -3.72 -30.59
N TYR A 8 14.95 -2.47 -30.13
CA TYR A 8 14.78 -2.08 -28.72
C TYR A 8 13.49 -1.33 -28.41
N THR A 9 12.49 -1.38 -29.30
CA THR A 9 11.08 -1.14 -28.88
C THR A 9 10.63 -2.34 -28.04
N GLY A 10 11.29 -2.53 -26.90
CA GLY A 10 10.83 -3.44 -25.86
C GLY A 10 9.42 -3.02 -25.48
N SER A 11 8.55 -4.02 -25.29
CA SER A 11 7.19 -3.82 -24.79
C SER A 11 7.22 -2.74 -23.70
N LYS A 12 6.32 -1.77 -23.75
CA LYS A 12 6.17 -0.80 -22.67
C LYS A 12 5.87 -1.62 -21.42
N ILE A 13 6.92 -1.93 -20.65
CA ILE A 13 6.77 -2.55 -19.35
C ILE A 13 5.87 -1.59 -18.63
N ASN A 14 4.64 -2.03 -18.32
CA ASN A 14 3.67 -1.27 -17.56
C ASN A 14 4.27 -1.09 -16.16
N LYS A 15 5.21 -0.15 -16.03
CA LYS A 15 5.71 0.29 -14.75
C LYS A 15 4.47 0.76 -14.02
N VAL A 16 4.22 0.17 -12.86
CA VAL A 16 3.14 0.61 -11.97
C VAL A 16 3.55 1.99 -11.48
N THR A 17 3.24 3.01 -12.27
CA THR A 17 3.43 4.41 -11.90
C THR A 17 2.36 4.80 -10.90
N THR A 18 2.66 5.79 -10.06
CA THR A 18 1.75 6.40 -9.09
C THR A 18 0.48 7.01 -9.71
N THR A 19 0.39 7.03 -11.04
CA THR A 19 -0.76 7.48 -11.83
C THR A 19 -1.38 6.38 -12.71
N GLY A 20 -0.82 5.17 -12.71
CA GLY A 20 -1.31 4.02 -13.47
C GLY A 20 -2.43 3.25 -12.75
N ILE A 21 -2.91 2.16 -13.37
CA ILE A 21 -3.97 1.29 -12.82
C ILE A 21 -3.61 0.82 -11.39
N GLY A 22 -2.36 0.42 -11.17
CA GLY A 22 -1.92 -0.04 -9.86
C GLY A 22 -1.86 1.03 -8.77
N ALA A 23 -1.91 2.33 -9.11
CA ALA A 23 -2.00 3.39 -8.11
C ALA A 23 -3.43 3.62 -7.61
N ARG A 24 -4.45 3.33 -8.43
CA ARG A 24 -5.86 3.41 -8.02
C ARG A 24 -6.21 2.39 -6.93
N GLU A 25 -5.42 1.33 -6.83
CA GLU A 25 -5.56 0.26 -5.84
C GLU A 25 -4.76 0.50 -4.56
N LEU A 26 -4.11 1.66 -4.41
CA LEU A 26 -3.34 2.00 -3.22
C LEU A 26 -4.09 2.97 -2.32
N VAL A 27 -3.83 2.85 -1.02
CA VAL A 27 -4.05 3.89 -0.02
C VAL A 27 -2.71 4.58 0.18
N VAL A 28 -2.68 5.89 -0.04
CA VAL A 28 -1.46 6.68 -0.05
C VAL A 28 -1.43 7.59 1.17
N PHE A 29 -0.35 7.50 1.94
CA PHE A 29 -0.01 8.40 3.03
C PHE A 29 1.26 9.20 2.68
N PRO A 30 1.63 10.24 3.45
CA PRO A 30 2.79 11.08 3.13
C PRO A 30 4.12 10.32 3.00
N ASN A 31 4.31 9.27 3.78
CA ASN A 31 5.57 8.51 3.85
C ASN A 31 5.45 7.04 3.41
N VAL A 32 4.24 6.47 3.41
CA VAL A 32 3.99 5.06 3.07
C VAL A 32 2.78 4.93 2.17
N ALA A 33 2.73 3.88 1.37
CA ALA A 33 1.53 3.52 0.62
C ALA A 33 1.38 1.99 0.65
N PHE A 34 0.14 1.53 0.73
CA PHE A 34 -0.15 0.10 0.73
C PHE A 34 -1.41 -0.20 -0.08
N ARG A 35 -1.57 -1.45 -0.48
CA ARG A 35 -2.72 -1.87 -1.30
C ARG A 35 -4.02 -1.82 -0.50
N LYS A 36 -5.12 -1.38 -1.11
CA LYS A 36 -6.46 -1.41 -0.51
C LYS A 36 -6.87 -2.81 -0.04
N THR A 37 -6.34 -3.86 -0.66
CA THR A 37 -6.52 -5.25 -0.22
C THR A 37 -5.98 -5.54 1.18
N LEU A 38 -5.11 -4.69 1.74
CA LEU A 38 -4.60 -4.80 3.11
C LEU A 38 -5.52 -4.11 4.14
N LEU A 39 -6.48 -3.28 3.71
CA LEU A 39 -7.42 -2.61 4.64
C LEU A 39 -8.22 -3.61 5.48
N LYS A 40 -8.60 -4.75 4.89
CA LYS A 40 -9.30 -5.84 5.61
C LYS A 40 -8.48 -6.46 6.75
N TYR A 41 -7.16 -6.23 6.76
CA TYR A 41 -6.25 -6.77 7.75
C TYR A 41 -5.79 -5.70 8.75
N VAL A 42 -6.32 -4.48 8.69
CA VAL A 42 -6.07 -3.48 9.73
C VAL A 42 -6.70 -3.97 11.03
N PHE A 43 -5.88 -4.24 12.02
CA PHE A 43 -6.30 -4.72 13.33
C PHE A 43 -6.52 -3.58 14.31
N SER A 44 -5.58 -2.65 14.38
CA SER A 44 -5.69 -1.47 15.25
C SER A 44 -4.91 -0.29 14.68
N VAL A 45 -5.35 0.91 15.06
CA VAL A 45 -4.67 2.17 14.75
C VAL A 45 -4.38 2.84 16.08
N VAL A 46 -3.13 3.19 16.32
CA VAL A 46 -2.68 3.75 17.60
C VAL A 46 -2.05 5.10 17.36
N LYS A 47 -2.50 6.10 18.12
CA LYS A 47 -1.88 7.42 18.16
C LYS A 47 -0.52 7.31 18.86
N GLN A 48 0.53 7.66 18.14
CA GLN A 48 1.88 7.81 18.70
C GLN A 48 2.10 9.29 19.09
N ARG A 49 3.18 9.58 19.80
CA ARG A 49 3.63 10.96 20.06
C ARG A 49 3.98 11.66 18.73
N ASP A 50 3.99 12.99 18.74
CA ASP A 50 4.51 13.82 17.64
C ASP A 50 3.73 13.72 16.32
N ASN A 51 2.39 13.72 16.38
CA ASN A 51 1.50 13.64 15.22
C ASN A 51 1.80 12.48 14.27
N THR A 52 2.33 11.38 14.81
CA THR A 52 2.53 10.13 14.07
C THR A 52 1.49 9.10 14.51
N THR A 53 1.16 8.19 13.61
CA THR A 53 0.17 7.15 13.84
C THR A 53 0.73 5.81 13.41
N ILE A 54 0.54 4.76 14.22
CA ILE A 54 0.96 3.41 13.88
C ILE A 54 -0.28 2.61 13.50
N ILE A 55 -0.25 2.03 12.29
CA ILE A 55 -1.27 1.10 11.82
C ILE A 55 -0.72 -0.31 12.02
N TYR A 56 -1.46 -1.13 12.76
CA TYR A 56 -1.17 -2.54 12.96
C TYR A 56 -1.99 -3.38 11.98
N PHE A 57 -1.31 -4.23 11.24
CA PHE A 57 -1.91 -5.20 10.34
C PHE A 57 -1.75 -6.59 10.93
N ARG A 58 -2.82 -7.38 10.83
CA ARG A 58 -2.83 -8.80 11.19
C ARG A 58 -3.18 -9.61 9.96
N ILE A 59 -2.16 -10.08 9.25
CA ILE A 59 -2.33 -10.76 7.96
C ILE A 59 -2.32 -12.29 8.21
N PRO A 60 -3.33 -13.04 7.76
CA PRO A 60 -3.37 -14.48 7.95
C PRO A 60 -2.28 -15.17 7.12
N LYS A 61 -1.58 -16.13 7.73
CA LYS A 61 -0.63 -16.97 7.01
C LYS A 61 -1.35 -17.87 6.01
N VAL A 62 -0.70 -18.13 4.87
CA VAL A 62 -1.24 -18.93 3.75
C VAL A 62 -1.70 -20.32 4.19
N PHE A 63 -1.14 -20.87 5.27
CA PHE A 63 -1.47 -22.19 5.82
C PHE A 63 -2.34 -22.17 7.09
N GLY A 64 -2.96 -21.05 7.45
CA GLY A 64 -3.93 -20.97 8.55
C GLY A 64 -3.36 -21.12 9.96
N LEU A 65 -2.05 -21.35 10.11
CA LEU A 65 -1.36 -21.47 11.40
C LEU A 65 -0.88 -20.10 11.91
N GLY A 66 -1.84 -19.23 12.20
CA GLY A 66 -1.61 -17.94 12.85
C GLY A 66 -1.60 -16.73 11.90
N TYR A 67 -1.15 -15.61 12.45
CA TYR A 67 -1.11 -14.32 11.77
C TYR A 67 0.32 -13.77 11.79
N ASP A 68 0.69 -13.07 10.73
CA ASP A 68 1.84 -12.17 10.73
C ASP A 68 1.37 -10.78 11.12
N ASP A 69 1.96 -10.27 12.20
CA ASP A 69 1.72 -8.92 12.70
C ASP A 69 2.72 -7.98 12.03
N GLU A 70 2.22 -7.08 11.19
CA GLU A 70 3.00 -6.01 10.56
C GLU A 70 2.58 -4.65 11.12
N ARG A 71 3.50 -3.69 11.10
CA ARG A 71 3.21 -2.31 11.52
C ARG A 71 3.71 -1.31 10.50
N ALA A 72 2.89 -0.32 10.19
CA ALA A 72 3.27 0.83 9.38
C ALA A 72 3.21 2.10 10.22
N GLN A 73 4.33 2.81 10.29
CA GLN A 73 4.37 4.14 10.88
C GLN A 73 3.99 5.18 9.81
N VAL A 74 3.01 6.00 10.13
CA VAL A 74 2.47 7.04 9.26
C VAL A 74 2.78 8.40 9.86
N ASN A 75 3.33 9.30 9.03
CA ASN A 75 3.61 10.69 9.41
C ASN A 75 2.36 11.57 9.22
N LEU A 76 1.27 11.20 9.88
CA LEU A 76 -0.01 11.88 9.83
C LEU A 76 -0.71 11.73 11.18
N SER A 77 -1.52 12.73 11.55
CA SER A 77 -2.26 12.69 12.81
C SER A 77 -3.26 11.53 12.84
N TYR A 78 -3.63 11.10 14.04
CA TYR A 78 -4.54 9.96 14.23
C TYR A 78 -5.89 10.19 13.53
N GLU A 79 -6.46 11.39 13.69
CA GLU A 79 -7.76 11.75 13.12
C GLU A 79 -7.72 11.78 11.59
N GLU A 80 -6.68 12.39 11.01
CA GLU A 80 -6.51 12.42 9.56
C GLU A 80 -6.26 11.02 9.00
N THR A 81 -5.52 10.18 9.73
CA THR A 81 -5.24 8.80 9.33
C THR A 81 -6.54 7.99 9.27
N LEU A 82 -7.38 8.11 10.30
CA LEU A 82 -8.70 7.48 10.32
C LEU A 82 -9.61 8.02 9.20
N LYS A 83 -9.58 9.33 8.94
CA LYS A 83 -10.38 9.93 7.86
C LYS A 83 -10.01 9.33 6.50
N ILE A 84 -8.72 9.11 6.24
CA ILE A 84 -8.24 8.45 5.01
C ILE A 84 -8.67 6.99 4.99
N LEU A 85 -8.45 6.23 6.06
CA LEU A 85 -8.82 4.81 6.13
C LEU A 85 -10.32 4.60 5.92
N ASN A 86 -11.17 5.45 6.51
CA ASN A 86 -12.63 5.36 6.41
C ASN A 86 -13.20 5.88 5.07
N SER A 87 -12.37 6.51 4.23
CA SER A 87 -12.80 6.97 2.90
C SER A 87 -12.81 5.87 1.83
N TYR A 88 -12.34 4.67 2.18
CA TYR A 88 -12.23 3.50 1.31
C TYR A 88 -13.05 2.33 1.86
#